data_AF-S2JQA7-F1
#
_entry.id   AF-S2JQA7-F1
#
_cell.length_a   1.000
_cell.length_b   1.000
_cell.length_c   1.000
_cell.angle_alpha   90.00
_cell.angle_beta   90.00
_cell.angle_gamma   90.00
#
_symmetry.space_group_name_H-M   'P 1'
#
loop_
_entity.id
_entity.type
_entity.pdbx_description
1 polymer ?
#
loop_
_entity_poly.entity_id
_entity_poly.type
_entity_poly.pdbx_seq_one_letter_code
_entity_poly.pdbx_strand_id
1 'polypeptide(L)'
;MEIANKKDMKDFPGEGIKIPALDNFVGAPATAKRILTKETRLSPELSLKIDMPVMLIQNLNVSLGWVNGANATIFEVDEDNIGLKKYADNDSDDDVDGYDPDDE
;
A
#
# COMPACT_ATOMS: atom_id res chain seq x y z
N MET A 1 6.62 -8.85 -10.18
CA MET A 1 6.27 -8.23 -8.89
C MET A 1 5.57 -9.25 -7.99
N GLU A 2 4.48 -9.88 -8.44
CA GLU A 2 3.72 -10.86 -7.65
C GLU A 2 4.53 -12.03 -7.05
N ILE A 3 5.50 -12.59 -7.79
CA ILE A 3 6.29 -13.75 -7.34
C ILE A 3 7.24 -13.39 -6.18
N ALA A 4 7.85 -12.19 -6.22
CA ALA A 4 8.75 -11.73 -5.17
C ALA A 4 7.94 -11.41 -3.90
N ASN A 5 6.88 -10.61 -4.04
CA ASN A 5 6.04 -10.21 -2.91
C ASN A 5 5.39 -11.43 -2.22
N LYS A 6 4.95 -12.46 -2.98
CA LYS A 6 4.42 -13.71 -2.43
C LYS A 6 5.46 -14.54 -1.68
N LYS A 7 6.73 -14.48 -2.09
CA LYS A 7 7.82 -15.16 -1.40
C LYS A 7 8.08 -14.49 -0.06
N ASP A 8 8.18 -13.18 -0.06
CA ASP A 8 8.52 -12.36 1.11
C ASP A 8 7.37 -12.33 2.13
N MET A 9 6.12 -12.51 1.69
CA MET A 9 4.94 -12.63 2.56
C MET A 9 5.06 -13.76 3.61
N LYS A 10 5.89 -14.77 3.35
CA LYS A 10 6.14 -15.87 4.31
C LYS A 10 6.90 -15.41 5.55
N ASP A 11 7.67 -14.33 5.42
CA ASP A 11 8.55 -13.83 6.49
C ASP A 11 7.79 -12.98 7.51
N PHE A 12 6.55 -12.57 7.19
CA PHE A 12 5.68 -11.84 8.12
C PHE A 12 4.88 -12.81 9.01
N PRO A 13 4.80 -12.55 10.32
CA PRO A 13 4.06 -13.40 11.25
C PRO A 13 2.54 -13.32 11.04
N GLY A 14 1.81 -14.28 11.62
CA GLY A 14 0.34 -14.31 11.61
C GLY A 14 -0.28 -15.03 10.40
N GLU A 15 -1.59 -15.27 10.51
CA GLU A 15 -2.40 -15.81 9.42
C GLU A 15 -2.66 -14.71 8.38
N GLY A 16 -2.46 -15.03 7.11
CA GLY A 16 -2.69 -14.07 6.03
C GLY A 16 -4.18 -13.94 5.74
N ILE A 17 -4.66 -12.70 5.63
CA ILE A 17 -6.03 -12.40 5.25
C ILE A 17 -6.10 -12.25 3.74
N LYS A 18 -7.12 -12.85 3.13
CA LYS A 18 -7.34 -12.85 1.68
C LYS A 18 -8.61 -12.08 1.36
N ILE A 19 -8.47 -11.01 0.58
CA ILE A 19 -9.56 -10.13 0.19
C ILE A 19 -9.79 -10.32 -1.31
N PRO A 20 -10.91 -10.94 -1.73
CA PRO A 20 -11.23 -11.10 -3.14
C PRO A 20 -11.68 -9.77 -3.75
N ALA A 21 -11.34 -9.54 -5.01
CA ALA A 21 -11.88 -8.40 -5.76
C ALA A 21 -13.38 -8.59 -6.03
N LEU A 22 -14.15 -7.51 -5.90
CA LEU A 22 -15.56 -7.46 -6.27
C LEU A 22 -15.71 -6.80 -7.64
N ASP A 23 -15.71 -7.63 -8.68
CA ASP A 23 -15.78 -7.18 -10.06
C ASP A 23 -17.23 -7.05 -10.53
N ASN A 24 -17.69 -5.83 -10.83
CA ASN A 24 -18.98 -5.62 -11.46
C ASN A 24 -18.80 -5.42 -12.97
N PHE A 25 -19.18 -6.42 -13.77
CA PHE A 25 -19.09 -6.36 -15.23
C PHE A 25 -20.45 -6.63 -15.89
N VAL A 26 -20.82 -5.76 -16.81
CA VAL A 26 -22.03 -5.91 -17.63
C VAL A 26 -21.64 -6.55 -18.97
N GLY A 27 -21.83 -7.87 -19.09
CA GLY A 27 -21.53 -8.66 -20.30
C GLY A 27 -21.15 -10.11 -19.98
N ALA A 28 -20.48 -10.80 -20.91
CA ALA A 28 -20.02 -12.18 -20.71
C ALA A 28 -18.92 -12.26 -19.61
N PRO A 29 -19.10 -13.07 -18.54
CA PRO A 29 -18.16 -13.14 -17.40
C PRO A 29 -16.71 -13.51 -17.77
N ALA A 30 -16.52 -14.35 -18.79
CA ALA A 30 -15.19 -14.72 -19.29
C ALA A 30 -14.44 -13.52 -19.89
N THR A 31 -15.17 -12.55 -20.44
CA THR A 31 -14.62 -11.31 -20.97
C THR A 31 -14.22 -10.36 -19.84
N ALA A 32 -15.03 -10.29 -18.76
CA ALA A 32 -14.75 -9.48 -17.57
C ALA A 32 -13.37 -9.77 -16.98
N LYS A 33 -13.14 -11.05 -16.63
CA LYS A 33 -11.89 -11.49 -16.00
C LYS A 33 -10.70 -11.20 -16.90
N ARG A 34 -10.83 -11.45 -18.21
CA ARG A 34 -9.78 -11.19 -19.19
C ARG A 34 -9.45 -9.70 -19.31
N ILE A 35 -10.45 -8.82 -19.31
CA ILE A 35 -10.24 -7.37 -19.43
C ILE A 35 -9.64 -6.83 -18.14
N LEU A 36 -10.23 -7.13 -16.99
CA LEU A 36 -9.77 -6.63 -15.70
C LEU A 36 -8.34 -7.08 -15.39
N THR A 37 -8.01 -8.36 -15.63
CA THR A 37 -6.62 -8.83 -15.44
C THR A 37 -5.63 -8.22 -16.45
N LYS A 38 -6.06 -7.91 -17.68
CA LYS A 38 -5.17 -7.31 -18.71
C LYS A 38 -4.95 -5.82 -18.53
N GLU A 39 -5.99 -5.08 -18.18
CA GLU A 39 -5.97 -3.61 -18.17
C GLU A 39 -5.57 -3.05 -16.81
N THR A 40 -6.11 -3.60 -15.72
CA THR A 40 -5.85 -3.04 -14.39
C THR A 40 -4.51 -3.47 -13.81
N ARG A 41 -3.98 -4.63 -14.27
CA ARG A 41 -2.81 -5.30 -13.67
C ARG A 41 -2.94 -5.51 -12.15
N LEU A 42 -4.15 -5.43 -11.60
CA LEU A 42 -4.44 -5.65 -10.20
C LEU A 42 -4.65 -7.15 -9.94
N SER A 43 -4.34 -7.56 -8.71
CA SER A 43 -4.54 -8.93 -8.29
C SER A 43 -6.03 -9.21 -8.08
N PRO A 44 -6.57 -10.35 -8.54
CA PRO A 44 -7.95 -10.74 -8.26
C PRO A 44 -8.18 -11.10 -6.78
N GLU A 45 -7.10 -11.35 -6.03
CA GLU A 45 -7.11 -11.59 -4.59
C GLU A 45 -5.95 -10.82 -3.96
N LEU A 46 -6.22 -9.98 -2.96
CA LEU A 46 -5.22 -9.29 -2.18
C LEU A 46 -4.94 -10.07 -0.91
N SER A 47 -3.70 -10.55 -0.74
CA SER A 47 -3.25 -11.26 0.46
C SER A 47 -2.44 -10.31 1.35
N LEU A 48 -2.84 -10.16 2.61
CA LEU A 48 -2.28 -9.20 3.57
C LEU A 48 -1.87 -9.88 4.87
N LYS A 49 -0.87 -9.32 5.54
CA LYS A 49 -0.45 -9.66 6.92
C LYS A 49 -0.10 -8.40 7.67
N ILE A 50 -0.22 -8.43 8.99
CA ILE A 50 0.26 -7.35 9.86
C ILE A 50 1.78 -7.17 9.64
N ASP A 51 2.23 -5.92 9.76
CA ASP A 51 3.60 -5.46 9.53
C ASP A 51 4.11 -5.57 8.08
N MET A 52 3.26 -6.01 7.14
CA MET A 52 3.65 -6.11 5.74
C MET A 52 3.75 -4.71 5.09
N PRO A 53 4.84 -4.43 4.32
CA PRO A 53 4.95 -3.21 3.53
C PRO A 53 3.92 -3.23 2.39
N VAL A 54 3.26 -2.09 2.20
CA VAL A 54 2.32 -1.85 1.11
C VAL A 54 2.56 -0.49 0.47
N MET A 55 2.07 -0.34 -0.75
CA MET A 55 2.07 0.92 -1.49
C MET A 55 0.65 1.23 -1.95
N LEU A 56 0.21 2.46 -1.71
CA LEU A 56 -1.06 2.95 -2.24
C LEU A 56 -0.94 3.08 -3.77
N ILE A 57 -1.94 2.59 -4.48
CA ILE A 57 -2.01 2.70 -5.95
C ILE A 57 -3.01 3.76 -6.43
N GLN A 58 -3.67 4.45 -5.50
CA GLN A 58 -4.66 5.50 -5.75
C GLN A 58 -4.60 6.56 -4.63
N ASN A 59 -5.06 7.77 -4.93
CA ASN A 59 -5.12 8.86 -3.95
C ASN A 59 -6.30 8.64 -3.00
N LEU A 60 -6.04 8.62 -1.69
CA LEU A 60 -7.08 8.58 -0.65
C LEU A 60 -7.32 9.97 -0.04
N ASN A 61 -6.24 10.66 0.33
CA ASN A 61 -6.30 12.01 0.89
C ASN A 61 -5.00 12.75 0.59
N VAL A 62 -5.03 13.59 -0.45
CA VAL A 62 -3.86 14.32 -0.93
C VAL A 62 -3.33 15.30 0.12
N SER A 63 -4.21 16.00 0.84
CA SER A 63 -3.83 16.99 1.86
C SER A 63 -3.06 16.38 3.02
N LEU A 64 -3.35 15.11 3.36
CA LEU A 64 -2.63 14.35 4.37
C LEU A 64 -1.52 13.48 3.76
N GLY A 65 -1.19 13.65 2.48
CA GLY A 65 -0.13 12.91 1.77
C GLY A 65 -0.42 11.43 1.52
N TRP A 66 -1.68 11.00 1.57
CA TRP A 66 -2.12 9.67 1.16
C TRP A 66 -2.39 9.66 -0.35
N VAL A 67 -1.30 9.68 -1.10
CA VAL A 67 -1.28 9.74 -2.56
C VAL A 67 -0.90 8.38 -3.16
N ASN A 68 -1.15 8.20 -4.46
CA ASN A 68 -0.60 7.08 -5.21
C ASN A 68 0.94 7.08 -5.11
N GLY A 69 1.51 5.95 -4.74
CA GLY A 69 2.93 5.77 -4.45
C GLY A 69 3.29 5.91 -2.96
N ALA A 70 2.37 6.34 -2.09
CA ALA A 70 2.65 6.42 -0.66
C ALA A 70 2.91 5.03 -0.08
N ASN A 71 4.04 4.90 0.63
CA ASN A 71 4.43 3.67 1.31
C ASN A 71 3.81 3.62 2.71
N ALA A 72 3.33 2.45 3.12
CA ALA A 72 2.74 2.24 4.43
C ALA A 72 2.97 0.81 4.92
N THR A 73 2.71 0.60 6.20
CA THR A 73 2.69 -0.70 6.87
C THR A 73 1.28 -1.00 7.33
N ILE A 74 0.87 -2.26 7.24
CA ILE A 74 -0.42 -2.73 7.76
C ILE A 74 -0.29 -2.90 9.27
N PHE A 75 -1.13 -2.21 10.05
CA PHE A 75 -1.16 -2.38 11.51
C PHE A 75 -2.40 -3.14 11.99
N GLU A 76 -3.46 -3.18 11.19
CA GLU A 76 -4.73 -3.83 11.52
C GLU A 76 -5.45 -4.24 10.24
N VAL A 77 -6.18 -5.34 10.28
CA VAL A 77 -7.12 -5.76 9.25
C VAL A 77 -8.33 -6.34 9.96
N ASP A 78 -9.49 -5.72 9.76
CA ASP A 78 -10.77 -6.21 10.27
C ASP A 78 -11.68 -6.64 9.10
N GLU A 79 -12.95 -6.97 9.39
CA GLU A 79 -13.89 -7.44 8.36
C GLU A 79 -14.22 -6.38 7.30
N ASP A 80 -14.13 -5.09 7.65
CA ASP A 80 -14.59 -3.96 6.83
C ASP A 80 -13.46 -3.00 6.43
N ASN A 81 -12.33 -2.98 7.15
CA ASN A 81 -11.29 -1.98 7.08
C ASN A 81 -9.88 -2.57 7.10
N ILE A 82 -8.96 -1.84 6.45
CA ILE A 82 -7.53 -2.10 6.48
C ILE A 82 -6.85 -0.87 7.11
N GLY A 83 -6.23 -1.09 8.27
CA GLY A 83 -5.46 -0.07 8.98
C GLY A 83 -4.08 0.12 8.38
N LEU A 84 -3.80 1.34 7.89
CA LEU A 84 -2.51 1.73 7.33
C LEU A 84 -1.79 2.73 8.22
N LYS A 85 -0.50 2.49 8.46
CA LYS A 85 0.41 3.42 9.12
C LYS A 85 1.47 3.86 8.11
N LYS A 86 1.60 5.16 7.85
CA LYS A 86 2.70 5.64 7.00
C LYS A 86 4.04 5.25 7.61
N TYR A 87 5.02 4.96 6.75
CA TYR A 87 6.40 5.09 7.21
C TYR A 87 6.57 6.55 7.63
N ALA A 88 7.05 6.76 8.86
CA ALA A 88 7.49 8.10 9.23
C ALA A 88 8.56 8.45 8.20
N ASP A 89 8.30 9.46 7.38
CA ASP A 89 9.35 10.05 6.59
C ASP A 89 10.42 10.44 7.62
N ASN A 90 11.63 9.89 7.49
CA ASN A 90 12.81 10.49 8.12
C ASN A 90 13.09 11.81 7.39
N ASP A 91 12.10 12.69 7.33
CA ASP A 91 12.31 14.12 7.23
C ASP A 91 12.79 14.52 8.63
N SER A 92 14.05 14.19 8.89
CA SER A 92 14.84 14.96 9.83
C SER A 92 14.79 16.39 9.31
N ASP A 93 13.88 17.18 9.87
CA ASP A 93 14.04 18.62 10.03
C ASP A 93 15.33 18.85 10.86
N ASP A 94 16.49 18.59 10.27
CA ASP A 94 17.78 19.11 10.71
C ASP A 94 18.17 20.24 9.75
N ASP A 95 17.26 21.22 9.60
CA ASP A 95 17.67 22.60 9.35
C ASP A 95 18.33 23.09 10.66
N VAL A 96 19.57 22.66 10.90
CA VAL A 96 20.45 23.28 11.88
C VAL A 96 21.04 24.51 11.20
N ASP A 97 20.28 25.59 11.17
CA ASP A 97 20.75 26.92 10.83
C ASP A 97 21.63 27.48 11.97
N GLY A 98 22.79 26.86 12.15
CA GLY A 98 23.90 27.44 12.90
C GLY A 98 24.54 28.58 12.13
N TYR A 99 23.80 29.69 11.95
CA TYR A 99 24.40 30.98 11.60
C TYR A 99 24.83 31.65 12.91
N ASP A 100 26.12 31.55 13.24
CA ASP A 100 26.74 32.33 14.31
C ASP A 100 27.18 33.68 13.73
N PRO A 101 26.54 34.81 14.12
CA PRO A 101 26.86 36.12 13.56
C PRO A 101 28.12 36.75 14.17
N ASP A 102 28.83 36.09 15.08
CA ASP A 102 29.90 36.69 15.88
C ASP A 102 31.34 36.25 15.51
N ASP A 103 31.59 35.70 14.31
CA ASP A 103 32.95 35.56 13.78
C ASP A 103 33.43 36.91 13.17
N GLU A 104 33.93 37.79 14.03
CA GLU A 104 34.77 38.97 13.70
C GLU A 104 36.27 38.61 13.61
#